data_AF-A0A7C2A8A4-F1
#
_entry.id   AF-A0A7C2A8A4-F1
#
_cell.length_a   1.000
_cell.length_b   1.000
_cell.length_c   1.000
_cell.angle_alpha   90.00
_cell.angle_beta   90.00
_cell.angle_gamma   90.00
#
_symmetry.space_group_name_H-M   'P 1'
#
loop_
_entity.id
_entity.type
_entity.pdbx_description
1 polymer ?
#
loop_
_entity_poly.entity_id
_entity_poly.type
_entity_poly.pdbx_seq_one_letter_code
_entity_poly.pdbx_strand_id
1 'polypeptide(L)'
;PIFDMEEVASPQNLEMHFIDSSGYISYDFFRKSPDYEFFDWDHDATTRDEFGYLKDLIHEMGFDIYIADYEHLDVYACRILVPGMSDIYPVDELLWENNNEGALFRESLLSLKYLTNEQYKALLESLEEGGYNDHTPVAQFIGLAPDPGTLWSTIRLGEIKLMLCLALQDEQALEWIDWCLSLEQGGEEQLRFYRCIKALLEIKWDEDKEFADYEHYLSMMYGNDNVENGKSIVNAKIVFHQLHTPGLSLAGFDRHNALLAGYEKLQQAKKQYWQKKTG
;
A
#
# COMPACT_ATOMS: atom_id res chain seq x y z
N PRO A 1 -17.75 -21.44 -1.03
CA PRO A 1 -17.85 -22.23 0.22
C PRO A 1 -16.84 -23.37 0.23
N ILE A 2 -16.30 -23.73 1.40
CA ILE A 2 -15.27 -24.77 1.55
C ILE A 2 -15.53 -25.62 2.81
N PHE A 3 -14.89 -26.79 2.92
CA PHE A 3 -14.94 -27.65 4.11
C PHE A 3 -13.74 -27.44 5.04
N ASP A 4 -12.70 -26.75 4.57
CA ASP A 4 -11.53 -26.46 5.36
C ASP A 4 -11.87 -25.40 6.41
N MET A 5 -11.99 -25.83 7.67
CA MET A 5 -12.37 -24.97 8.77
C MET A 5 -11.23 -24.07 9.24
N GLU A 6 -9.97 -24.45 8.98
CA GLU A 6 -8.81 -23.62 9.34
C GLU A 6 -8.76 -22.39 8.43
N GLU A 7 -8.95 -22.59 7.13
CA GLU A 7 -9.02 -21.50 6.15
C GLU A 7 -10.23 -20.57 6.39
N VAL A 8 -11.40 -21.13 6.71
CA VAL A 8 -12.61 -20.32 7.02
C VAL A 8 -12.40 -19.48 8.29
N ALA A 9 -11.73 -20.04 9.30
CA ALA A 9 -11.50 -19.36 10.57
C ALA A 9 -10.26 -18.45 10.57
N SER A 10 -9.47 -18.44 9.49
CA SER A 10 -8.26 -17.62 9.41
C SER A 10 -8.55 -16.12 9.53
N PRO A 11 -7.70 -15.33 10.22
CA PRO A 11 -7.85 -13.88 10.29
C PRO A 11 -7.95 -13.23 8.91
N GLN A 12 -7.10 -13.67 7.97
CA GLN A 12 -7.07 -13.16 6.60
C GLN A 12 -8.41 -13.36 5.87
N ASN A 13 -9.09 -14.49 6.11
CA ASN A 13 -10.41 -14.72 5.56
C ASN A 13 -11.49 -13.81 6.17
N LEU A 14 -11.41 -13.56 7.48
CA LEU A 14 -12.32 -12.62 8.17
C LEU A 14 -12.11 -11.18 7.69
N GLU A 15 -10.86 -10.78 7.49
CA GLU A 15 -10.50 -9.49 6.89
C GLU A 15 -11.03 -9.37 5.47
N MET A 16 -10.90 -10.41 4.63
CA MET A 16 -11.44 -10.43 3.28
C MET A 16 -12.97 -10.28 3.27
N HIS A 17 -13.67 -10.90 4.22
CA HIS A 17 -15.10 -10.67 4.41
C HIS A 17 -15.44 -9.21 4.71
N PHE A 18 -14.64 -8.55 5.55
CA PHE A 18 -14.81 -7.14 5.88
C PHE A 18 -14.50 -6.20 4.70
N ILE A 19 -13.47 -6.52 3.91
CA ILE A 19 -13.01 -5.70 2.79
C ILE A 19 -14.03 -5.70 1.64
N ASP A 20 -14.48 -6.88 1.18
CA ASP A 20 -15.34 -6.98 0.00
C ASP A 20 -16.34 -8.16 0.02
N SER A 21 -16.44 -8.88 1.14
CA SER A 21 -17.36 -10.03 1.30
C SER A 21 -17.06 -11.21 0.37
N SER A 22 -15.86 -11.28 -0.22
CA SER A 22 -15.43 -12.39 -1.07
C SER A 22 -14.80 -13.56 -0.32
N GLY A 23 -14.77 -13.49 1.02
CA GLY A 23 -14.24 -14.52 1.89
C GLY A 23 -14.92 -15.90 1.74
N TYR A 24 -14.20 -16.94 2.12
CA TYR A 24 -14.71 -18.29 2.22
C TYR A 24 -15.75 -18.42 3.33
N ILE A 25 -16.83 -19.13 3.03
CA ILE A 25 -17.88 -19.53 3.97
C ILE A 25 -17.84 -21.06 4.10
N SER A 26 -18.00 -21.59 5.31
CA SER A 26 -18.07 -23.04 5.51
C SER A 26 -19.33 -23.63 4.88
N TYR A 27 -19.22 -24.82 4.29
CA TYR A 27 -20.40 -25.59 3.90
C TYR A 27 -21.32 -25.93 5.08
N ASP A 28 -20.80 -25.94 6.31
CA ASP A 28 -21.57 -26.23 7.51
C ASP A 28 -22.68 -25.20 7.79
N PHE A 29 -22.53 -23.98 7.26
CA PHE A 29 -23.56 -22.93 7.31
C PHE A 29 -24.87 -23.36 6.61
N PHE A 30 -24.79 -24.31 5.67
CA PHE A 30 -25.94 -24.79 4.88
C PHE A 30 -26.46 -26.17 5.33
N ARG A 31 -26.07 -26.63 6.53
CA ARG A 31 -26.56 -27.90 7.07
C ARG A 31 -28.07 -27.87 7.29
N LYS A 32 -28.69 -29.04 7.16
CA LYS A 32 -30.13 -29.21 7.41
C LYS A 32 -30.53 -28.88 8.86
N SER A 33 -29.67 -29.23 9.81
CA SER A 33 -29.87 -28.95 11.23
C SER A 33 -29.05 -27.71 11.60
N PRO A 34 -29.67 -26.62 12.07
CA PRO A 34 -28.94 -25.45 12.54
C PRO A 34 -28.31 -25.72 13.92
N ASP A 35 -27.24 -24.98 14.24
CA ASP A 35 -26.60 -25.04 15.56
C ASP A 35 -27.44 -24.36 16.67
N TYR A 36 -28.33 -23.44 16.27
CA TYR A 36 -29.25 -22.73 17.15
C TYR A 36 -30.68 -22.83 16.62
N GLU A 37 -31.67 -22.93 17.52
CA GLU A 37 -33.07 -22.88 17.14
C GLU A 37 -33.45 -21.49 16.63
N PHE A 38 -34.43 -21.44 15.73
CA PHE A 38 -34.98 -20.16 15.27
C PHE A 38 -35.65 -19.44 16.45
N PHE A 39 -35.28 -18.17 16.63
CA PHE A 39 -35.93 -17.27 17.56
C PHE A 39 -36.38 -16.03 16.81
N ASP A 40 -37.67 -15.70 16.90
CA ASP A 40 -38.26 -14.50 16.30
C ASP A 40 -38.01 -13.31 17.24
N TRP A 41 -36.74 -12.88 17.33
CA TRP A 41 -36.34 -11.79 18.21
C TRP A 41 -36.88 -10.46 17.68
N ASP A 42 -37.35 -9.62 18.59
CA ASP A 42 -37.80 -8.25 18.28
C ASP A 42 -37.49 -7.34 19.48
N HIS A 43 -36.90 -6.19 19.17
CA HIS A 43 -36.67 -5.11 20.12
C HIS A 43 -36.93 -3.75 19.45
N ASP A 44 -38.12 -3.60 18.85
CA ASP A 44 -38.59 -2.31 18.33
C ASP A 44 -38.99 -1.37 19.47
N ALA A 45 -38.17 -0.35 19.73
CA ALA A 45 -38.33 0.58 20.84
C ALA A 45 -37.85 1.99 20.47
N THR A 46 -37.82 2.90 21.45
CA THR A 46 -37.21 4.22 21.19
C THR A 46 -35.69 4.07 21.08
N THR A 47 -35.02 4.92 20.29
CA THR A 47 -33.55 4.87 20.14
C THR A 47 -32.77 4.95 21.45
N ARG A 48 -33.35 5.58 22.48
CA ARG A 48 -32.79 5.60 23.84
C ARG A 48 -32.83 4.22 24.49
N ASP A 49 -33.95 3.54 24.36
CA ASP A 49 -34.15 2.20 24.93
C ASP A 49 -33.29 1.18 24.16
N GLU A 50 -33.27 1.26 22.83
CA GLU A 50 -32.43 0.43 21.96
C GLU A 50 -30.93 0.56 22.32
N PHE A 51 -30.45 1.81 22.48
CA PHE A 51 -29.08 2.04 22.93
C PHE A 51 -28.81 1.44 24.31
N GLY A 52 -29.75 1.62 25.25
CA GLY A 52 -29.64 1.04 26.60
C GLY A 52 -29.52 -0.48 26.55
N TYR A 53 -30.43 -1.12 25.81
CA TYR A 53 -30.46 -2.57 25.61
C TYR A 53 -29.16 -3.12 25.02
N LEU A 54 -28.69 -2.56 23.90
CA LEU A 54 -27.46 -3.03 23.24
C LEU A 54 -26.22 -2.81 24.11
N LYS A 55 -26.12 -1.65 24.77
CA LYS A 55 -25.02 -1.33 25.67
C LYS A 55 -25.00 -2.24 26.89
N ASP A 56 -26.16 -2.55 27.48
CA ASP A 56 -26.26 -3.46 28.61
C ASP A 56 -25.88 -4.90 28.20
N LEU A 57 -26.28 -5.39 27.04
CA LEU A 57 -25.85 -6.70 26.51
C LEU A 57 -24.33 -6.80 26.38
N ILE A 58 -23.67 -5.79 25.83
CA ILE A 58 -22.21 -5.78 25.67
C ILE A 58 -21.50 -5.80 27.03
N HIS A 59 -22.02 -5.08 28.02
CA HIS A 59 -21.50 -5.12 29.39
C HIS A 59 -21.77 -6.45 30.11
N GLU A 60 -22.94 -7.07 29.89
CA GLU A 60 -23.25 -8.42 30.39
C GLU A 60 -22.28 -9.47 29.83
N MET A 61 -21.82 -9.29 28.60
CA MET A 61 -20.77 -10.10 27.98
C MET A 61 -19.35 -9.79 28.51
N GLY A 62 -19.20 -8.78 29.38
CA GLY A 62 -17.96 -8.44 30.05
C GLY A 62 -17.04 -7.48 29.29
N PHE A 63 -17.55 -6.76 28.29
CA PHE A 63 -16.76 -5.82 27.50
C PHE A 63 -16.99 -4.36 27.92
N ASP A 64 -15.95 -3.54 27.76
CA ASP A 64 -16.01 -2.09 27.90
C ASP A 64 -16.34 -1.43 26.56
N ILE A 65 -17.08 -0.32 26.61
CA ILE A 65 -17.47 0.46 25.43
C ILE A 65 -16.84 1.85 25.50
N TYR A 66 -16.14 2.24 24.44
CA TYR A 66 -15.55 3.56 24.29
C TYR A 66 -16.25 4.29 23.14
N ILE A 67 -16.86 5.44 23.44
CA ILE A 67 -17.60 6.24 22.45
C ILE A 67 -16.96 7.61 22.33
N ALA A 68 -16.64 7.99 21.09
CA ALA A 68 -16.25 9.36 20.75
C ALA A 68 -17.36 10.01 19.91
N ASP A 69 -17.96 11.08 20.42
CA ASP A 69 -18.99 11.86 19.74
C ASP A 69 -18.40 13.01 18.91
N TYR A 70 -18.95 13.22 17.72
CA TYR A 70 -18.55 14.26 16.78
C TYR A 70 -19.78 15.02 16.27
N GLU A 71 -19.82 16.33 16.51
CA GLU A 71 -20.89 17.22 16.04
C GLU A 71 -20.34 18.42 15.25
N HIS A 72 -19.03 18.44 14.98
CA HIS A 72 -18.32 19.59 14.41
C HIS A 72 -18.65 19.87 12.94
N LEU A 73 -19.53 19.06 12.33
CA LEU A 73 -20.07 19.23 10.97
C LEU A 73 -21.60 19.39 10.98
N ASP A 74 -22.18 19.78 12.12
CA ASP A 74 -23.62 20.00 12.31
C ASP A 74 -24.50 18.75 12.07
N VAL A 75 -23.89 17.56 12.07
CA VAL A 75 -24.54 16.25 12.06
C VAL A 75 -23.88 15.40 13.14
N TYR A 76 -24.69 14.67 13.91
CA TYR A 76 -24.17 13.74 14.91
C TYR A 76 -23.52 12.54 14.23
N ALA A 77 -22.27 12.29 14.57
CA ALA A 77 -21.55 11.07 14.24
C ALA A 77 -20.86 10.55 15.51
N CYS A 78 -20.65 9.25 15.59
CA CYS A 78 -19.85 8.65 16.66
C CYS A 78 -18.87 7.63 16.10
N ARG A 79 -17.81 7.36 16.86
CA ARG A 79 -16.96 6.20 16.69
C ARG A 79 -17.01 5.38 17.97
N ILE A 80 -17.44 4.13 17.85
CA ILE A 80 -17.59 3.19 18.96
C ILE A 80 -16.48 2.15 18.85
N LEU A 81 -15.79 1.89 19.96
CA LEU A 81 -14.78 0.83 20.08
C LEU A 81 -15.17 -0.08 21.24
N VAL A 82 -15.14 -1.39 21.00
CA VAL A 82 -15.40 -2.45 21.99
C VAL A 82 -14.25 -3.46 21.87
N PRO A 83 -13.13 -3.27 22.59
CA PRO A 83 -11.96 -4.14 22.48
C PRO A 83 -12.29 -5.61 22.78
N GLY A 84 -11.90 -6.51 21.89
CA GLY A 84 -12.26 -7.93 21.90
C GLY A 84 -13.56 -8.27 21.16
N MET A 85 -14.25 -7.28 20.57
CA MET A 85 -15.52 -7.49 19.84
C MET A 85 -15.60 -6.68 18.53
N SER A 86 -15.15 -5.41 18.53
CA SER A 86 -15.20 -4.55 17.34
C SER A 86 -13.92 -4.56 16.50
N ASP A 87 -12.92 -5.33 16.91
CA ASP A 87 -11.64 -5.45 16.26
C ASP A 87 -11.80 -6.14 14.90
N ILE A 88 -11.29 -5.51 13.85
CA ILE A 88 -11.26 -6.08 12.50
C ILE A 88 -9.95 -6.85 12.27
N TYR A 89 -8.86 -6.32 12.81
CA TYR A 89 -7.51 -6.83 12.64
C TYR A 89 -6.97 -7.34 13.98
N PRO A 90 -6.24 -8.46 14.01
CA PRO A 90 -5.54 -8.93 15.21
C PRO A 90 -4.56 -7.90 15.77
N VAL A 91 -4.43 -7.86 17.10
CA VAL A 91 -3.51 -6.94 17.80
C VAL A 91 -2.06 -7.12 17.36
N ASP A 92 -1.66 -8.33 16.97
CA ASP A 92 -0.30 -8.63 16.51
C ASP A 92 0.08 -7.85 15.24
N GLU A 93 -0.89 -7.41 14.43
CA GLU A 93 -0.63 -6.56 13.27
C GLU A 93 -0.03 -5.19 13.64
N LEU A 94 -0.19 -4.74 14.88
CA LEU A 94 0.50 -3.54 15.36
C LEU A 94 2.03 -3.69 15.31
N LEU A 95 2.53 -4.93 15.33
CA LEU A 95 3.96 -5.26 15.20
C LEU A 95 4.32 -5.63 13.76
N TRP A 96 3.48 -6.40 13.09
CA TRP A 96 3.83 -7.02 11.81
C TRP A 96 3.33 -6.26 10.58
N GLU A 97 2.20 -5.57 10.67
CA GLU A 97 1.54 -4.87 9.54
C GLU A 97 1.21 -3.40 9.87
N ASN A 98 2.07 -2.76 10.65
CA ASN A 98 1.86 -1.39 11.08
C ASN A 98 2.00 -0.40 9.90
N ASN A 99 0.88 0.21 9.52
CA ASN A 99 0.82 1.16 8.41
C ASN A 99 1.62 2.46 8.61
N ASN A 100 2.20 2.68 9.79
CA ASN A 100 3.05 3.82 10.07
C ASN A 100 4.53 3.57 9.76
N GLU A 101 4.96 2.32 9.56
CA GLU A 101 6.37 1.98 9.25
C GLU A 101 6.86 2.72 7.99
N GLY A 102 6.02 2.76 6.95
CA GLY A 102 6.36 3.45 5.72
C GLY A 102 6.52 4.97 5.84
N ALA A 103 6.05 5.58 6.94
CA ALA A 103 6.27 7.01 7.19
C ALA A 103 7.76 7.35 7.35
N LEU A 104 8.57 6.41 7.87
CA LEU A 104 10.02 6.57 8.02
C LEU A 104 10.73 6.69 6.67
N PHE A 105 10.17 6.08 5.63
CA PHE A 105 10.74 6.06 4.27
C PHE A 105 10.23 7.21 3.40
N ARG A 106 9.18 7.91 3.84
CA ARG A 106 8.45 8.88 3.02
C ARG A 106 9.35 9.98 2.46
N GLU A 107 10.17 10.60 3.30
CA GLU A 107 11.03 11.69 2.86
C GLU A 107 12.07 11.22 1.84
N SER A 108 12.76 10.11 2.14
CA SER A 108 13.77 9.51 1.27
C SER A 108 13.19 9.12 -0.09
N LEU A 109 12.04 8.43 -0.10
CA LEU A 109 11.38 7.97 -1.33
C LEU A 109 10.86 9.14 -2.19
N LEU A 110 10.35 10.21 -1.58
CA LEU A 110 9.92 11.40 -2.30
C LEU A 110 11.08 12.27 -2.78
N SER A 111 12.29 12.03 -2.28
CA SER A 111 13.48 12.87 -2.52
C SER A 111 14.61 12.10 -3.22
N LEU A 112 14.33 10.91 -3.79
CA LEU A 112 15.35 10.01 -4.34
C LEU A 112 16.40 10.72 -5.19
N LYS A 113 16.01 11.59 -6.13
CA LYS A 113 16.97 12.28 -7.02
C LYS A 113 17.95 13.24 -6.33
N TYR A 114 17.72 13.56 -5.05
CA TYR A 114 18.55 14.47 -4.26
C TYR A 114 19.44 13.73 -3.25
N LEU A 115 19.36 12.40 -3.18
CA LEU A 115 20.13 11.61 -2.23
C LEU A 115 21.53 11.29 -2.78
N THR A 116 22.48 11.03 -1.88
CA THR A 116 23.82 10.53 -2.21
C THR A 116 23.83 9.00 -2.36
N ASN A 117 24.93 8.45 -2.89
CA ASN A 117 25.10 7.01 -3.00
C ASN A 117 25.07 6.30 -1.64
N GLU A 118 25.64 6.93 -0.60
CA GLU A 118 25.57 6.39 0.77
C GLU A 118 24.13 6.34 1.28
N GLN A 119 23.31 7.35 0.94
CA GLN A 119 21.90 7.38 1.31
C GLN A 119 21.06 6.38 0.51
N TYR A 120 21.37 6.14 -0.78
CA TYR A 120 20.73 5.06 -1.54
C TYR A 120 21.02 3.70 -0.92
N LYS A 121 22.27 3.46 -0.54
CA LYS A 121 22.68 2.21 0.09
C LYS A 121 21.95 1.99 1.42
N ALA A 122 21.94 2.99 2.29
CA ALA A 122 21.24 2.92 3.57
C ALA A 122 19.73 2.71 3.39
N LEU A 123 19.13 3.33 2.37
CA LEU A 123 17.71 3.14 2.05
C LEU A 123 17.43 1.71 1.56
N LEU A 124 18.27 1.17 0.67
CA LEU A 124 18.14 -0.20 0.18
C LEU A 124 18.25 -1.21 1.33
N GLU A 125 19.29 -1.11 2.15
CA GLU A 125 19.50 -1.95 3.33
C GLU A 125 18.29 -1.88 4.28
N SER A 126 17.77 -0.68 4.55
CA SER A 126 16.59 -0.51 5.42
C SER A 126 15.33 -1.16 4.85
N LEU A 127 15.13 -1.13 3.52
CA LEU A 127 13.99 -1.78 2.87
C LEU A 127 14.12 -3.31 2.84
N GLU A 128 15.34 -3.84 2.86
CA GLU A 128 15.61 -5.28 2.92
C GLU A 128 15.49 -5.82 4.35
N GLU A 129 16.10 -5.15 5.32
CA GLU A 129 16.06 -5.51 6.73
C GLU A 129 14.65 -5.43 7.32
N GLY A 130 13.84 -4.48 6.85
CA GLY A 130 12.46 -4.31 7.28
C GLY A 130 11.51 -5.45 6.87
N GLY A 131 11.93 -6.34 5.95
CA GLY A 131 11.14 -7.51 5.56
C GLY A 131 9.80 -7.15 4.90
N TYR A 132 9.66 -5.94 4.34
CA TYR A 132 8.42 -5.49 3.70
C TYR A 132 8.12 -6.31 2.45
N ASN A 133 6.84 -6.59 2.21
CA ASN A 133 6.41 -7.27 1.00
C ASN A 133 6.77 -6.42 -0.24
N ASP A 134 7.62 -6.95 -1.12
CA ASP A 134 8.10 -6.25 -2.32
C ASP A 134 6.98 -5.90 -3.30
N HIS A 135 5.85 -6.62 -3.25
CA HIS A 135 4.68 -6.31 -4.03
C HIS A 135 3.91 -5.09 -3.50
N THR A 136 4.21 -4.55 -2.32
CA THR A 136 3.46 -3.42 -1.76
C THR A 136 3.56 -2.20 -2.67
N PRO A 137 2.44 -1.58 -3.09
CA PRO A 137 2.47 -0.31 -3.80
C PRO A 137 3.15 0.77 -2.96
N VAL A 138 4.17 1.44 -3.51
CA VAL A 138 4.97 2.41 -2.75
C VAL A 138 4.11 3.55 -2.23
N ALA A 139 3.14 4.01 -3.03
CA ALA A 139 2.24 5.08 -2.62
C ALA A 139 1.37 4.69 -1.41
N GLN A 140 0.91 3.44 -1.33
CA GLN A 140 0.21 2.94 -0.14
C GLN A 140 1.15 2.89 1.05
N PHE A 141 2.34 2.32 0.87
CA PHE A 141 3.35 2.18 1.91
C PHE A 141 3.69 3.51 2.59
N ILE A 142 3.92 4.57 1.80
CA ILE A 142 4.28 5.88 2.37
C ILE A 142 3.08 6.78 2.67
N GLY A 143 1.83 6.39 2.37
CA GLY A 143 0.63 7.20 2.57
C GLY A 143 0.46 8.36 1.57
N LEU A 144 0.78 8.13 0.29
CA LEU A 144 0.64 9.08 -0.82
C LEU A 144 -0.63 8.78 -1.62
N ALA A 145 -1.27 9.82 -2.16
CA ALA A 145 -2.41 9.69 -3.07
C ALA A 145 -1.92 10.03 -4.49
N PRO A 146 -1.50 9.04 -5.29
CA PRO A 146 -0.83 9.30 -6.55
C PRO A 146 -1.82 9.72 -7.64
N ASP A 147 -1.33 10.52 -8.58
CA ASP A 147 -2.09 10.89 -9.77
C ASP A 147 -2.17 9.72 -10.76
N PRO A 148 -3.36 9.47 -11.35
CA PRO A 148 -3.52 8.39 -12.33
C PRO A 148 -2.56 8.52 -13.51
N GLY A 149 -2.04 7.38 -13.99
CA GLY A 149 -1.13 7.35 -15.14
C GLY A 149 0.30 7.81 -14.85
N THR A 150 0.62 8.15 -13.59
CA THR A 150 2.00 8.36 -13.15
C THR A 150 2.62 7.07 -12.64
N LEU A 151 3.95 6.97 -12.65
CA LEU A 151 4.65 5.80 -12.11
C LEU A 151 4.33 5.55 -10.63
N TRP A 152 4.07 6.60 -9.84
CA TRP A 152 3.63 6.47 -8.44
C TRP A 152 2.33 5.70 -8.26
N SER A 153 1.49 5.62 -9.29
CA SER A 153 0.22 4.88 -9.23
C SER A 153 0.39 3.37 -9.38
N THR A 154 1.55 2.90 -9.83
CA THR A 154 1.80 1.48 -10.13
C THR A 154 3.05 0.93 -9.47
N ILE A 155 4.03 1.79 -9.14
CA ILE A 155 5.33 1.37 -8.65
C ILE A 155 5.23 0.62 -7.32
N ARG A 156 5.96 -0.49 -7.22
CA ARG A 156 6.04 -1.35 -6.03
C ARG A 156 7.42 -1.25 -5.37
N LEU A 157 7.53 -1.71 -4.13
CA LEU A 157 8.79 -1.65 -3.36
C LEU A 157 9.95 -2.38 -4.06
N GLY A 158 9.71 -3.53 -4.68
CA GLY A 158 10.75 -4.24 -5.45
C GLY A 158 11.27 -3.44 -6.65
N GLU A 159 10.42 -2.65 -7.33
CA GLU A 159 10.86 -1.77 -8.42
C GLU A 159 11.70 -0.60 -7.90
N ILE A 160 11.45 -0.12 -6.67
CA ILE A 160 12.33 0.87 -6.03
C ILE A 160 13.70 0.25 -5.74
N LYS A 161 13.75 -0.99 -5.23
CA LYS A 161 15.01 -1.70 -4.98
C LYS A 161 15.81 -1.87 -6.29
N LEU A 162 15.16 -2.24 -7.39
CA LEU A 162 15.78 -2.22 -8.73
C LEU A 162 16.38 -0.84 -9.07
N MET A 163 15.63 0.24 -8.91
CA MET A 163 16.11 1.59 -9.23
C MET A 163 17.29 2.02 -8.35
N LEU A 164 17.30 1.62 -7.08
CA LEU A 164 18.41 1.86 -6.16
C LEU A 164 19.66 1.08 -6.58
N CYS A 165 19.54 -0.21 -6.90
CA CYS A 165 20.66 -1.02 -7.41
C CYS A 165 21.23 -0.45 -8.71
N LEU A 166 20.38 -0.01 -9.64
CA LEU A 166 20.80 0.65 -10.89
C LEU A 166 21.61 1.93 -10.61
N ALA A 167 21.14 2.77 -9.68
CA ALA A 167 21.83 4.00 -9.29
C ALA A 167 23.17 3.72 -8.57
N LEU A 168 23.22 2.67 -7.75
CA LEU A 168 24.41 2.21 -7.04
C LEU A 168 25.41 1.46 -7.93
N GLN A 169 25.02 1.11 -9.16
CA GLN A 169 25.78 0.25 -10.06
C GLN A 169 26.05 -1.15 -9.45
N ASP A 170 25.07 -1.67 -8.73
CA ASP A 170 25.11 -2.96 -8.04
C ASP A 170 24.59 -4.09 -8.92
N GLU A 171 25.30 -5.23 -8.95
CA GLU A 171 24.96 -6.43 -9.72
C GLU A 171 23.60 -7.04 -9.33
N GLN A 172 23.14 -6.78 -8.10
CA GLN A 172 21.81 -7.18 -7.63
C GLN A 172 20.66 -6.61 -8.48
N ALA A 173 20.90 -5.60 -9.33
CA ALA A 173 19.87 -5.11 -10.25
C ALA A 173 19.41 -6.20 -11.24
N LEU A 174 20.22 -7.23 -11.54
CA LEU A 174 19.80 -8.39 -12.35
C LEU A 174 18.74 -9.25 -11.63
N GLU A 175 18.87 -9.41 -10.31
CA GLU A 175 17.89 -10.16 -9.52
C GLU A 175 16.56 -9.39 -9.45
N TRP A 176 16.64 -8.08 -9.19
CA TRP A 176 15.45 -7.24 -9.11
C TRP A 176 14.74 -7.04 -10.46
N ILE A 177 15.47 -6.98 -11.58
CA ILE A 177 14.82 -6.92 -12.91
C ILE A 177 14.12 -8.23 -13.25
N ASP A 178 14.67 -9.37 -12.82
CA ASP A 178 14.00 -10.67 -12.95
C ASP A 178 12.75 -10.76 -12.07
N TRP A 179 12.82 -10.24 -10.85
CA TRP A 179 11.64 -10.10 -10.00
C TRP A 179 10.56 -9.26 -10.70
N CYS A 180 10.92 -8.10 -11.25
CA CYS A 180 9.99 -7.23 -11.98
C CYS A 180 9.35 -7.93 -13.19
N LEU A 181 10.12 -8.72 -13.95
CA LEU A 181 9.63 -9.50 -15.09
C LEU A 181 8.72 -10.66 -14.65
N SER A 182 8.92 -11.22 -13.46
CA SER A 182 8.10 -12.32 -12.92
C SER A 182 6.73 -11.88 -12.41
N LEU A 183 6.54 -10.58 -12.16
CA LEU A 183 5.24 -10.04 -11.76
C LEU A 183 4.15 -10.30 -12.81
N GLU A 184 4.51 -10.40 -14.10
CA GLU A 184 3.58 -10.36 -15.24
C GLU A 184 2.57 -9.19 -15.16
N GLN A 185 2.90 -8.16 -14.37
CA GLN A 185 2.11 -6.96 -14.18
C GLN A 185 2.72 -5.83 -15.01
N GLY A 186 1.85 -5.11 -15.72
CA GLY A 186 2.24 -4.05 -16.64
C GLY A 186 1.79 -4.34 -18.07
N GLY A 187 1.75 -3.30 -18.89
CA GLY A 187 1.50 -3.46 -20.33
C GLY A 187 2.71 -4.10 -21.03
N GLU A 188 2.49 -4.65 -22.22
CA GLU A 188 3.55 -5.17 -23.10
C GLU A 188 4.70 -4.16 -23.32
N GLU A 189 4.41 -2.86 -23.29
CA GLU A 189 5.42 -1.80 -23.40
C GLU A 189 6.37 -1.78 -22.20
N GLN A 190 5.86 -1.89 -20.97
CA GLN A 190 6.66 -1.92 -19.75
C GLN A 190 7.51 -3.20 -19.68
N LEU A 191 6.92 -4.36 -20.01
CA LEU A 191 7.65 -5.62 -20.04
C LEU A 191 8.75 -5.61 -21.10
N ARG A 192 8.49 -5.02 -22.28
CA ARG A 192 9.51 -4.82 -23.31
C ARG A 192 10.66 -3.94 -22.81
N PHE A 193 10.34 -2.87 -22.10
CA PHE A 193 11.35 -2.01 -21.49
C PHE A 193 12.19 -2.77 -20.45
N TYR A 194 11.58 -3.54 -19.54
CA TYR A 194 12.33 -4.35 -18.57
C TYR A 194 13.19 -5.44 -19.21
N ARG A 195 12.72 -6.11 -20.27
CA ARG A 195 13.53 -7.04 -21.06
C ARG A 195 14.74 -6.34 -21.71
N CYS A 196 14.57 -5.10 -22.17
CA CYS A 196 15.66 -4.29 -22.69
C CYS A 196 16.70 -3.97 -21.61
N ILE A 197 16.25 -3.52 -20.43
CA ILE A 197 17.14 -3.24 -19.29
C ILE A 197 17.90 -4.49 -18.88
N LYS A 198 17.22 -5.64 -18.76
CA LYS A 198 17.86 -6.92 -18.44
C LYS A 198 18.98 -7.27 -19.42
N ALA A 199 18.70 -7.26 -20.73
CA ALA A 199 19.70 -7.58 -21.75
C ALA A 199 20.91 -6.63 -21.70
N LEU A 200 20.67 -5.35 -21.41
CA LEU A 200 21.75 -4.37 -21.25
C LEU A 200 22.58 -4.60 -19.98
N LEU A 201 21.96 -5.02 -18.87
CA LEU A 201 22.70 -5.40 -17.66
C LEU A 201 23.54 -6.66 -17.87
N GLU A 202 23.00 -7.68 -18.55
CA GLU A 202 23.73 -8.90 -18.92
C GLU A 202 24.93 -8.64 -19.85
N ILE A 203 24.88 -7.58 -20.67
CA ILE A 203 26.04 -7.13 -21.46
C ILE A 203 27.01 -6.34 -20.59
N LYS A 204 26.50 -5.45 -19.74
CA LYS A 204 27.32 -4.56 -18.90
C LYS A 204 28.25 -5.31 -17.95
N TRP A 205 27.77 -6.39 -17.35
CA TRP A 205 28.49 -7.15 -16.33
C TRP A 205 29.23 -8.37 -16.88
N ASP A 206 29.19 -8.57 -18.20
CA ASP A 206 29.99 -9.58 -18.88
C ASP A 206 31.25 -8.94 -19.45
N GLU A 207 32.42 -9.36 -18.96
CA GLU A 207 33.72 -8.79 -19.36
C GLU A 207 34.04 -9.02 -20.85
N ASP A 208 33.41 -10.01 -21.50
CA ASP A 208 33.67 -10.40 -22.88
C ASP A 208 32.69 -9.74 -23.87
N LYS A 209 31.77 -8.88 -23.41
CA LYS A 209 30.73 -8.26 -24.26
C LYS A 209 30.86 -6.73 -24.32
N GLU A 210 30.69 -6.18 -25.52
CA GLU A 210 30.59 -4.73 -25.74
C GLU A 210 29.19 -4.33 -26.24
N PHE A 211 28.63 -3.23 -25.73
CA PHE A 211 27.31 -2.75 -26.16
C PHE A 211 27.20 -2.54 -27.68
N ALA A 212 28.29 -2.10 -28.33
CA ALA A 212 28.31 -1.79 -29.75
C ALA A 212 27.99 -3.00 -30.64
N ASP A 213 28.36 -4.21 -30.19
CA ASP A 213 28.16 -5.45 -30.96
C ASP A 213 26.68 -5.85 -31.04
N TYR A 214 25.89 -5.46 -30.03
CA TYR A 214 24.48 -5.86 -29.89
C TYR A 214 23.50 -4.74 -30.22
N GLU A 215 23.96 -3.49 -30.29
CA GLU A 215 23.11 -2.29 -30.40
C GLU A 215 22.12 -2.35 -31.56
N HIS A 216 22.54 -2.83 -32.73
CA HIS A 216 21.67 -2.97 -33.90
C HIS A 216 20.47 -3.90 -33.62
N TYR A 217 20.72 -5.09 -33.09
CA TYR A 217 19.67 -6.09 -32.86
C TYR A 217 18.77 -5.72 -31.68
N LEU A 218 19.36 -5.20 -30.59
CA LEU A 218 18.60 -4.70 -29.45
C LEU A 218 17.64 -3.58 -29.88
N SER A 219 18.09 -2.68 -30.76
CA SER A 219 17.27 -1.59 -31.28
C SER A 219 16.10 -2.08 -32.13
N MET A 220 16.28 -3.14 -32.91
CA MET A 220 15.16 -3.75 -33.65
C MET A 220 14.16 -4.45 -32.72
N MET A 221 14.63 -5.07 -31.64
CA MET A 221 13.79 -5.86 -30.73
C MET A 221 13.01 -4.97 -29.75
N TYR A 222 13.69 -3.98 -29.17
CA TYR A 222 13.17 -3.16 -28.08
C TYR A 222 12.82 -1.74 -28.49
N GLY A 223 13.27 -1.28 -29.66
CA GLY A 223 13.11 0.11 -30.14
C GLY A 223 14.29 0.99 -29.75
N ASN A 224 14.65 1.95 -30.62
CA ASN A 224 15.79 2.84 -30.43
C ASN A 224 15.74 3.59 -29.09
N ASP A 225 14.58 4.18 -28.78
CA ASP A 225 14.40 5.00 -27.57
C ASP A 225 14.62 4.17 -26.28
N ASN A 226 14.18 2.91 -26.26
CA ASN A 226 14.38 2.02 -25.12
C ASN A 226 15.85 1.64 -24.95
N VAL A 227 16.57 1.39 -26.05
CA VAL A 227 18.00 1.04 -26.00
C VAL A 227 18.84 2.25 -25.59
N GLU A 228 18.56 3.44 -26.13
CA GLU A 228 19.29 4.66 -25.80
C GLU A 228 19.07 5.09 -24.34
N ASN A 229 17.80 5.14 -23.91
CA ASN A 229 17.46 5.42 -22.51
C ASN A 229 17.99 4.32 -21.59
N GLY A 230 17.85 3.05 -21.99
CA GLY A 230 18.33 1.90 -21.25
C GLY A 230 19.83 1.94 -21.01
N LYS A 231 20.63 2.25 -22.04
CA LYS A 231 22.09 2.45 -21.91
C LYS A 231 22.42 3.57 -20.92
N SER A 232 21.63 4.63 -20.89
CA SER A 232 21.81 5.72 -19.93
C SER A 232 21.44 5.31 -18.51
N ILE A 233 20.41 4.49 -18.34
CA ILE A 233 19.94 3.96 -17.04
C ILE A 233 20.94 2.96 -16.46
N VAL A 234 21.35 1.93 -17.22
CA VAL A 234 22.27 0.90 -16.72
C VAL A 234 23.66 1.45 -16.40
N ASN A 235 24.02 2.63 -16.93
CA ASN A 235 25.25 3.35 -16.60
C ASN A 235 25.04 4.48 -15.57
N ALA A 236 23.91 4.50 -14.88
CA ALA A 236 23.53 5.50 -13.86
C ALA A 236 23.61 6.98 -14.33
N LYS A 237 23.55 7.23 -15.64
CA LYS A 237 23.46 8.60 -16.20
C LYS A 237 22.06 9.19 -16.03
N ILE A 238 21.05 8.33 -16.08
CA ILE A 238 19.66 8.65 -15.74
C ILE A 238 19.28 7.75 -14.56
N VAL A 239 18.91 8.36 -13.44
CA VAL A 239 18.43 7.66 -12.24
C VAL A 239 16.95 7.95 -12.01
N PHE A 240 16.23 6.96 -11.48
CA PHE A 240 14.79 7.05 -11.19
C PHE A 240 13.97 7.54 -12.40
N HIS A 241 14.18 6.89 -13.55
CA HIS A 241 13.53 7.24 -14.81
C HIS A 241 12.01 7.30 -14.65
N GLN A 242 11.37 8.36 -15.16
CA GLN A 242 9.93 8.65 -15.04
C GLN A 242 9.37 8.84 -13.62
N LEU A 243 10.19 8.69 -12.57
CA LEU A 243 9.74 8.93 -11.20
C LEU A 243 9.82 10.42 -10.86
N HIS A 244 8.69 10.99 -10.45
CA HIS A 244 8.61 12.37 -9.99
C HIS A 244 9.02 12.46 -8.51
N THR A 245 9.93 13.37 -8.13
CA THR A 245 10.50 13.42 -6.76
C THR A 245 10.51 14.86 -6.22
N PRO A 246 9.34 15.42 -5.82
CA PRO A 246 9.25 16.80 -5.37
C PRO A 246 9.62 17.00 -3.88
N GLY A 247 10.03 15.93 -3.19
CA GLY A 247 10.20 15.92 -1.74
C GLY A 247 8.89 16.13 -0.97
N LEU A 248 9.00 16.56 0.29
CA LEU A 248 7.86 16.77 1.19
C LEU A 248 6.95 17.94 0.80
N SER A 249 7.32 18.73 -0.22
CA SER A 249 6.44 19.77 -0.78
C SER A 249 5.20 19.18 -1.44
N LEU A 250 5.29 17.92 -1.92
CA LEU A 250 4.28 17.23 -2.70
C LEU A 250 3.84 18.01 -3.96
N ALA A 251 4.70 18.90 -4.46
CA ALA A 251 4.42 19.67 -5.67
C ALA A 251 4.23 18.74 -6.86
N GLY A 252 3.14 18.87 -7.61
CA GLY A 252 2.80 17.99 -8.72
C GLY A 252 2.10 16.69 -8.34
N PHE A 253 1.70 16.50 -7.07
CA PHE A 253 0.74 15.47 -6.66
C PHE A 253 -0.67 16.08 -6.53
N ASP A 254 -1.35 16.31 -7.64
CA ASP A 254 -2.60 17.08 -7.69
C ASP A 254 -3.72 16.42 -6.88
N ARG A 255 -3.85 15.09 -6.98
CA ARG A 255 -4.81 14.31 -6.18
C ARG A 255 -4.54 14.40 -4.69
N HIS A 256 -3.27 14.36 -4.28
CA HIS A 256 -2.91 14.47 -2.86
C HIS A 256 -3.15 15.90 -2.34
N ASN A 257 -2.83 16.92 -3.14
CA ASN A 257 -3.11 18.31 -2.78
C ASN A 257 -4.63 18.59 -2.71
N ALA A 258 -5.43 17.96 -3.56
CA ALA A 258 -6.89 18.01 -3.47
C ALA A 258 -7.42 17.35 -2.18
N LEU A 259 -6.83 16.21 -1.76
CA LEU A 259 -7.12 15.57 -0.48
C LEU A 259 -6.81 16.51 0.70
N LEU A 260 -5.63 17.15 0.69
CA LEU A 260 -5.24 18.12 1.73
C LEU A 260 -6.17 19.34 1.76
N ALA A 261 -6.57 19.86 0.59
CA ALA A 261 -7.53 20.97 0.50
C ALA A 261 -8.92 20.58 1.04
N GLY A 262 -9.36 19.33 0.83
CA GLY A 262 -10.56 18.79 1.44
C GLY A 262 -10.43 18.67 2.96
N TYR A 263 -9.29 18.18 3.44
CA TYR A 263 -8.99 18.04 4.86
C TYR A 263 -8.91 19.39 5.58
N GLU A 264 -8.37 20.43 4.94
CA GLU A 264 -8.29 21.77 5.53
C GLU A 264 -9.68 22.36 5.84
N LYS A 265 -10.69 22.09 5.01
CA LYS A 265 -12.09 22.48 5.31
C LYS A 265 -12.58 21.83 6.61
N LEU A 266 -12.26 20.56 6.82
CA LEU A 266 -12.58 19.83 8.05
C LEU A 266 -11.84 20.42 9.26
N GLN A 267 -10.56 20.79 9.11
CA GLN A 267 -9.77 21.40 10.18
C GLN A 267 -10.36 22.76 10.61
N GLN A 268 -10.82 23.57 9.65
CA GLN A 268 -11.49 24.84 9.94
C GLN A 268 -12.82 24.62 10.68
N ALA A 269 -13.64 23.67 10.24
CA ALA A 269 -14.90 23.33 10.92
C ALA A 269 -14.67 22.88 12.37
N LYS A 270 -13.70 21.98 12.60
CA LYS A 270 -13.28 21.56 13.95
C LYS A 270 -12.87 22.75 14.82
N LYS A 271 -12.02 23.64 14.29
CA LYS A 271 -11.53 24.82 15.02
C LYS A 271 -12.69 25.73 15.42
N GLN A 272 -13.62 26.01 14.50
CA GLN A 272 -14.78 26.84 14.76
C GLN A 272 -15.72 26.22 15.81
N TYR A 273 -16.00 24.91 15.69
CA TYR A 273 -16.84 24.20 16.66
C TYR A 273 -16.26 24.28 18.08
N TRP A 274 -14.96 23.96 18.23
CA TRP A 274 -14.33 23.97 19.55
C TRP A 274 -14.14 25.37 20.11
N GLN A 275 -13.89 26.39 19.29
CA GLN A 275 -13.86 27.79 19.74
C GLN A 275 -15.21 28.25 20.29
N LYS A 276 -16.32 27.86 19.66
CA LYS A 276 -17.67 28.17 20.16
C LYS A 276 -18.01 27.41 21.46
N LYS A 277 -17.41 26.24 21.68
CA LYS A 277 -17.69 25.38 22.84
C LYS A 277 -16.85 25.75 24.07
N THR A 278 -15.67 26.34 23.87
CA THR A 278 -14.75 26.72 24.96
C THR A 278 -14.77 28.20 25.32
N GLY A 279 -15.33 29.07 24.46
CA GLY A 279 -15.55 30.50 24.73
C GLY A 279 -16.95 30.77 25.26
#